data_AF-A0A655JCU5-F1
#
_entry.id   AF-A0A655JCU5-F1
#
_cell.length_a   1.000
_cell.length_b   1.000
_cell.length_c   1.000
_cell.angle_alpha   90.00
_cell.angle_beta   90.00
_cell.angle_gamma   90.00
#
_symmetry.space_group_name_H-M   'P 1'
#
loop_
_entity.id
_entity.type
_entity.pdbx_description
1 polymer ?
#
loop_
_entity_poly.entity_id
_entity_poly.type
_entity_poly.pdbx_seq_one_letter_code
_entity_poly.pdbx_strand_id
1 'polypeptide(L)'
;MSVVDLSKFDAKTAVGIMRGAPETLGLKQSDVKSMYLIVEPAKDPTTPAALSLSLYVSSDYGGGYLVFAGDGTIKHVSYPS
;
A
#
# COMPACT_ATOMS: atom_id res chain seq x y z
N MET A 1 13.73 -19.46 -4.49
CA MET A 1 12.58 -18.90 -3.75
C MET A 1 13.14 -18.37 -2.44
N SER A 2 13.22 -17.06 -2.24
CA SER A 2 13.61 -16.51 -0.94
C SER A 2 12.44 -16.66 0.03
N VAL A 3 12.71 -17.05 1.26
CA VAL A 3 11.71 -17.05 2.33
C VAL A 3 11.47 -15.60 2.72
N VAL A 4 10.22 -15.18 2.70
CA VAL A 4 9.80 -13.84 3.11
C VAL A 4 9.46 -13.86 4.60
N ASP A 5 10.02 -12.92 5.37
CA ASP A 5 9.71 -12.80 6.79
C ASP A 5 8.41 -12.00 7.00
N LEU A 6 7.30 -12.72 7.21
CA LEU A 6 6.00 -12.12 7.52
C LEU A 6 5.90 -11.62 8.97
N SER A 7 6.85 -11.91 9.86
CA SER A 7 6.80 -11.44 11.25
C SER A 7 6.95 -9.92 11.37
N LYS A 8 7.49 -9.29 10.33
CA LYS A 8 7.63 -7.83 10.20
C LYS A 8 6.41 -7.16 9.59
N PHE A 9 5.37 -7.92 9.23
CA PHE A 9 4.15 -7.34 8.72
C PHE A 9 3.28 -6.80 9.86
N ASP A 10 3.25 -5.47 9.99
CA ASP A 10 2.33 -4.79 10.88
C ASP A 10 0.97 -4.61 10.20
N ALA A 11 0.13 -5.63 10.33
CA ALA A 11 -1.23 -5.61 9.79
C ALA A 11 -2.08 -4.47 10.38
N LYS A 12 -1.85 -4.06 11.64
CA LYS A 12 -2.62 -2.99 12.27
C LYS A 12 -2.32 -1.65 11.59
N THR A 13 -1.04 -1.37 11.38
CA THR A 13 -0.59 -0.17 10.68
C THR A 13 -1.05 -0.17 9.22
N ALA A 14 -0.94 -1.30 8.53
CA ALA A 14 -1.41 -1.44 7.15
C ALA A 14 -2.92 -1.13 7.01
N VAL A 15 -3.77 -1.67 7.90
CA VAL A 15 -5.21 -1.37 7.86
C VAL A 15 -5.48 0.09 8.23
N GLY A 16 -4.69 0.70 9.11
CA GLY A 16 -4.74 2.14 9.39
C GLY A 16 -4.50 2.98 8.13
N ILE A 17 -3.46 2.65 7.38
CA ILE A 17 -3.15 3.27 6.08
C ILE A 17 -4.30 3.07 5.09
N MET A 18 -4.84 1.84 4.98
CA MET A 18 -5.97 1.57 4.08
C MET A 18 -7.20 2.43 4.37
N ARG A 19 -7.49 2.71 5.64
CA ARG A 19 -8.62 3.58 6.01
C ARG A 19 -8.42 5.04 5.59
N GLY A 20 -7.19 5.55 5.67
CA GLY A 20 -6.85 6.94 5.30
C GLY A 20 -6.40 7.12 3.85
N ALA A 21 -6.27 6.05 3.07
CA ALA A 21 -5.75 6.10 1.71
C ALA A 21 -6.58 6.95 0.74
N PRO A 22 -7.93 6.92 0.76
CA PRO A 22 -8.73 7.80 -0.10
C PRO A 22 -8.42 9.28 0.16
N GLU A 23 -8.40 9.70 1.43
CA GLU A 23 -8.10 11.08 1.84
C GLU A 23 -6.69 11.48 1.42
N THR A 24 -5.71 10.60 1.62
CA THR A 24 -4.31 10.82 1.21
C THR A 24 -4.20 11.03 -0.30
N LEU A 25 -5.02 10.36 -1.10
CA LEU A 25 -5.04 10.49 -2.56
C LEU A 25 -5.95 11.62 -3.06
N GLY A 26 -6.54 12.42 -2.17
CA GLY A 26 -7.48 13.48 -2.55
C GLY A 26 -8.83 12.97 -3.07
N LEU A 27 -9.17 11.71 -2.79
CA LEU A 27 -10.41 11.07 -3.18
C LEU A 27 -11.45 11.18 -2.06
N LYS A 28 -12.71 11.39 -2.41
CA LYS A 28 -13.81 11.25 -1.46
C LYS A 28 -14.05 9.77 -1.21
N GLN A 29 -14.15 9.38 0.07
CA GLN A 29 -14.38 7.99 0.44
C GLN A 29 -15.69 7.43 -0.14
N SER A 30 -16.73 8.27 -0.29
CA SER A 30 -18.01 7.89 -0.92
C SER A 30 -17.89 7.49 -2.39
N ASP A 31 -16.83 7.91 -3.07
CA ASP A 31 -16.66 7.76 -4.51
C ASP A 31 -15.74 6.58 -4.85
N VAL A 32 -15.13 5.93 -3.85
CA VAL A 32 -14.26 4.76 -4.00
C VAL A 32 -15.06 3.56 -4.50
N LYS A 33 -14.60 2.93 -5.59
CA LYS A 33 -15.17 1.71 -6.17
C LYS A 33 -14.42 0.46 -5.78
N SER A 34 -13.10 0.53 -5.73
CA SER A 34 -12.28 -0.59 -5.33
C SER A 34 -11.05 -0.13 -4.58
N MET A 35 -10.66 -0.94 -3.61
CA MET A 35 -9.43 -0.78 -2.86
C MET A 35 -8.84 -2.17 -2.61
N TYR A 36 -7.60 -2.40 -3.03
CA TYR A 36 -6.94 -3.68 -2.86
C TYR A 36 -5.47 -3.51 -2.51
N LEU A 37 -4.97 -4.42 -1.70
CA LEU A 37 -3.60 -4.45 -1.19
C LEU A 37 -2.87 -5.64 -1.81
N ILE A 38 -1.71 -5.36 -2.40
CA ILE A 38 -0.76 -6.38 -2.84
C ILE A 38 0.35 -6.45 -1.82
N VAL A 39 0.70 -7.67 -1.38
CA VAL A 39 1.81 -7.94 -0.46
C VAL A 39 2.81 -8.84 -1.18
N GLU A 40 4.02 -8.35 -1.38
CA GLU A 40 5.06 -9.06 -2.13
C GLU A 40 6.45 -8.91 -1.48
N PRO A 41 7.41 -9.80 -1.80
CA PRO A 41 8.81 -9.56 -1.44
C PRO A 41 9.30 -8.23 -2.00
N ALA A 42 10.11 -7.50 -1.23
CA ALA A 42 10.76 -6.29 -1.71
C ALA A 42 11.73 -6.63 -2.85
N LYS A 43 11.82 -5.71 -3.84
CA LYS A 43 12.72 -5.85 -5.00
C LYS A 43 14.14 -5.33 -4.74
N ASP A 44 14.38 -4.77 -3.56
CA ASP A 44 15.70 -4.27 -3.16
C ASP A 44 16.63 -5.44 -2.84
N PRO A 45 17.73 -5.63 -3.61
CA PRO A 45 18.64 -6.75 -3.42
C PRO A 45 19.43 -6.68 -2.10
N THR A 46 19.47 -5.51 -1.44
CA THR A 46 20.13 -5.34 -0.15
C THR A 46 19.24 -5.75 1.03
N THR A 47 17.94 -5.92 0.81
CA THR A 47 16.95 -6.31 1.82
C THR A 47 15.99 -7.43 1.33
N PRO A 48 16.51 -8.59 0.89
CA PRO A 48 15.75 -9.62 0.17
C PRO A 48 14.64 -10.33 0.99
N ALA A 49 14.60 -10.13 2.31
CA ALA A 49 13.56 -10.66 3.20
C ALA A 49 12.45 -9.64 3.53
N ALA A 50 12.62 -8.37 3.12
CA ALA A 50 11.67 -7.31 3.42
C ALA A 50 10.38 -7.45 2.59
N LEU A 51 9.30 -6.87 3.12
CA LEU A 51 8.02 -6.75 2.42
C LEU A 51 7.89 -5.41 1.71
N SER A 52 7.26 -5.45 0.54
CA SER A 52 6.70 -4.29 -0.15
C SER A 52 5.19 -4.46 -0.26
N LEU A 53 4.47 -3.39 0.09
CA LEU A 53 3.03 -3.35 0.02
C LEU A 53 2.59 -2.25 -0.94
N SER A 54 1.68 -2.59 -1.83
CA SER A 54 1.13 -1.66 -2.82
C SER A 54 -0.39 -1.62 -2.67
N LEU A 55 -0.91 -0.47 -2.25
CA LEU A 55 -2.33 -0.23 -2.05
C LEU A 55 -2.87 0.61 -3.20
N TYR A 56 -3.78 0.04 -3.98
CA TYR A 56 -4.45 0.73 -5.07
C TYR A 56 -5.85 1.15 -4.63
N VAL A 57 -6.23 2.37 -4.98
CA VAL A 57 -7.57 2.92 -4.75
C VAL A 57 -8.10 3.46 -6.07
N SER A 58 -9.30 3.04 -6.46
CA SER A 58 -10.00 3.56 -7.63
C SER A 58 -11.33 4.18 -7.25
N SER A 59 -11.72 5.22 -7.98
CA SER A 59 -12.98 5.96 -7.84
C SER A 59 -13.60 6.22 -9.21
N ASP A 60 -14.81 6.78 -9.23
CA ASP A 60 -15.46 7.25 -10.46
C ASP A 60 -14.67 8.34 -11.21
N TYR A 61 -13.71 8.99 -10.55
CA TYR A 61 -12.97 10.15 -11.07
C TYR A 61 -11.48 9.90 -11.28
N GLY A 62 -11.05 8.63 -11.24
CA GLY A 62 -9.66 8.23 -11.37
C GLY A 62 -9.18 7.37 -10.20
N GLY A 63 -7.89 7.01 -10.22
CA GLY A 63 -7.30 6.14 -9.21
C GLY A 63 -5.84 6.46 -8.95
N GLY A 64 -5.40 6.15 -7.74
CA GLY A 64 -4.03 6.34 -7.28
C GLY A 64 -3.55 5.15 -6.46
N TYR A 65 -2.31 5.18 -6.02
CA TYR A 65 -1.76 4.12 -5.18
C TYR A 65 -0.70 4.61 -4.21
N LEU A 66 -0.52 3.86 -3.14
CA LEU A 66 0.55 4.04 -2.16
C LEU A 66 1.46 2.81 -2.19
N VAL A 67 2.76 3.03 -2.00
CA VAL A 67 3.73 1.95 -1.73
C VAL A 67 4.30 2.16 -0.34
N PHE A 68 4.31 1.11 0.48
CA PHE A 68 4.83 1.17 1.85
C PHE A 68 5.51 -0.14 2.26
N ALA A 69 6.39 -0.06 3.27
CA ALA A 69 7.07 -1.22 3.84
C ALA A 69 6.15 -2.02 4.79
N GLY A 70 6.59 -3.22 5.19
CA GLY A 70 5.86 -4.08 6.13
C GLY A 70 5.50 -3.43 7.48
N ASP A 71 6.28 -2.44 7.92
CA ASP A 71 6.05 -1.66 9.14
C ASP A 71 5.16 -0.42 8.93
N GLY A 72 4.68 -0.19 7.70
CA GLY A 72 3.87 0.97 7.34
C GLY A 72 4.63 2.20 6.86
N THR A 73 5.97 2.15 6.77
CA THR A 73 6.75 3.28 6.25
C THR A 73 6.38 3.56 4.79
N ILE A 74 5.76 4.72 4.53
CA ILE A 74 5.38 5.15 3.17
C ILE A 74 6.64 5.43 2.35
N LYS A 75 6.74 4.79 1.18
CA LYS A 75 7.84 4.97 0.22
C LYS A 75 7.42 5.78 -1.00
N HIS A 76 6.15 5.73 -1.37
CA HIS A 76 5.64 6.41 -2.56
C HIS A 76 4.14 6.68 -2.45
N VAL A 77 3.71 7.79 -3.05
CA VAL A 77 2.30 8.14 -3.26
C VAL A 77 2.15 8.60 -4.71
N SER A 78 1.26 7.94 -5.43
CA SER A 78 0.87 8.30 -6.80
C SER A 78 -0.56 8.80 -6.77
N TYR A 79 -0.73 10.09 -7.02
CA TYR A 79 -2.05 10.72 -7.06
C TYR A 79 -2.81 10.34 -8.34
N PRO A 80 -4.17 10.39 -8.30
CA PRO A 80 -4.98 10.30 -9.50
C PRO A 80 -4.60 11.35 -10.54
N SER A 81 -4.64 10.95 -11.80
CA SER A 81 -4.43 11.78 -13.00
C SER A 81 -5.67 11.81 -13.87
#